data_AF-A0A3M1UGR9-F1
#
_entry.id   AF-A0A3M1UGR9-F1
#
_cell.length_a   1.000
_cell.length_b   1.000
_cell.length_c   1.000
_cell.angle_alpha   90.00
_cell.angle_beta   90.00
_cell.angle_gamma   90.00
#
_symmetry.space_group_name_H-M   'P 1'
#
loop_
_entity.id
_entity.type
_entity.pdbx_description
1 polymer ?
#
loop_
_entity_poly.entity_id
_entity_poly.type
_entity_poly.pdbx_seq_one_letter_code
_entity_poly.pdbx_strand_id
1 'polypeptide(L)' 'MSKRINISTGTPWEDQVGFSRAVRVGNCIEVAGTAAADGDEIMFPYEPYEQTHYILLKIKQAIEDAGGS' A
#
# COMPACT_ATOMS: atom_id res chain seq x y z
N MET A 1 -18.84 1.33 17.96
CA MET A 1 -18.29 1.41 16.59
C MET A 1 -16.82 1.06 16.64
N SER A 2 -16.31 0.26 15.70
CA SER A 2 -14.88 -0.07 15.64
C SER A 2 -14.07 1.16 15.23
N LYS A 3 -12.93 1.41 15.89
CA LYS A 3 -12.04 2.53 15.56
C LYS A 3 -11.44 2.33 14.17
N ARG A 4 -11.51 3.36 13.32
CA ARG A 4 -10.82 3.41 12.02
C ARG A 4 -9.37 3.86 12.22
N ILE A 5 -8.44 3.13 11.62
CA ILE A 5 -7.01 3.46 11.61
C ILE A 5 -6.59 3.61 10.16
N ASN A 6 -6.00 4.76 9.81
CA ASN A 6 -5.45 5.01 8.48
C ASN A 6 -3.93 4.85 8.56
N ILE A 7 -3.37 4.12 7.60
CA ILE A 7 -1.94 3.96 7.39
C ILE A 7 -1.55 4.78 6.16
N SER A 8 -0.56 5.65 6.32
CA SER A 8 -0.02 6.47 5.23
C SER A 8 1.43 6.12 4.98
N THR A 9 1.85 6.18 3.72
CA THR A 9 3.26 6.03 3.35
C THR A 9 3.95 7.37 3.11
N GLY A 10 3.22 8.49 3.24
CA GLY A 10 3.73 9.83 2.99
C GLY A 10 4.06 10.09 1.51
N THR A 11 3.56 9.25 0.60
CA THR A 11 3.79 9.46 -0.83
C THR A 11 3.00 10.66 -1.33
N PRO A 12 3.53 11.50 -2.25
CA PRO A 12 2.83 12.69 -2.73
C PRO A 12 1.44 12.39 -3.31
N TRP A 13 1.27 11.20 -3.88
CA TRP A 13 0.01 10.73 -4.45
C TRP A 13 -1.12 10.63 -3.42
N GLU A 14 -0.81 10.27 -2.17
CA GLU A 14 -1.82 10.13 -1.11
C GLU A 14 -2.50 11.47 -0.81
N ASP A 15 -1.71 12.54 -0.73
CA ASP A 15 -2.21 13.89 -0.49
C ASP A 15 -2.93 14.47 -1.72
N GLN A 16 -2.42 14.20 -2.93
CA GLN A 16 -3.00 14.72 -4.17
C GLN A 16 -4.33 14.03 -4.55
N VAL A 17 -4.40 12.71 -4.39
CA VAL A 17 -5.55 11.89 -4.81
C VAL A 17 -6.53 11.65 -3.65
N GLY A 18 -6.08 11.80 -2.40
CA GLY A 18 -6.91 11.70 -1.21
C GLY A 18 -7.19 10.25 -0.79
N PHE A 19 -6.15 9.43 -0.68
CA PHE A 19 -6.27 8.04 -0.21
C PHE A 19 -5.23 7.70 0.87
N SER A 20 -5.46 6.61 1.61
CA SER A 20 -4.49 6.04 2.56
C SER A 20 -3.93 4.73 1.98
N ARG A 21 -2.65 4.42 2.24
CA ARG A 21 -2.03 3.15 1.83
C ARG A 21 -2.84 1.94 2.30
N ALA A 22 -3.30 1.96 3.55
CA ALA A 22 -4.23 0.98 4.09
C ALA A 22 -5.17 1.60 5.12
N VAL A 23 -6.33 0.97 5.30
CA VAL A 23 -7.30 1.33 6.31
C VAL A 23 -7.71 0.08 7.08
N ARG A 24 -7.66 0.14 8.41
CA ARG A 24 -8.16 -0.92 9.28
C ARG A 24 -9.42 -0.48 10.01
N VAL A 25 -10.43 -1.34 9.98
CA VAL A 25 -11.65 -1.22 10.81
C VAL A 25 -11.94 -2.58 11.43
N GLY A 26 -11.71 -2.69 12.74
CA GLY A 26 -11.84 -3.98 13.43
C GLY A 26 -10.84 -5.02 12.92
N ASN A 27 -11.34 -6.13 12.37
CA ASN A 27 -10.55 -7.23 11.81
C ASN A 27 -10.38 -7.15 10.28
N CYS A 28 -10.93 -6.12 9.62
CA CYS A 28 -10.77 -5.93 8.19
C CYS A 28 -9.68 -4.89 7.91
N ILE A 29 -8.79 -5.21 6.97
CA ILE A 29 -7.77 -4.31 6.42
C ILE A 29 -8.04 -4.18 4.92
N GLU A 30 -8.30 -2.97 4.47
CA GLU A 30 -8.41 -2.63 3.04
C GLU A 30 -7.12 -1.94 2.60
N VAL A 31 -6.43 -2.54 1.63
CA VAL A 31 -5.17 -2.01 1.08
C VAL A 31 -5.47 -1.35 -0.27
N ALA A 32 -4.94 -0.15 -0.48
CA ALA A 32 -5.11 0.56 -1.74
C ALA A 32 -4.42 -0.17 -2.92
N GLY A 33 -4.91 0.09 -4.13
CA GLY A 33 -4.28 -0.39 -5.36
C GLY A 33 -2.78 -0.08 -5.37
N THR A 34 -1.96 -1.08 -5.66
CA THR A 34 -0.50 -0.99 -5.56
C THR A 34 0.13 -1.36 -6.90
N ALA A 35 1.10 -0.56 -7.34
CA ALA A 35 1.87 -0.78 -8.56
C ALA A 35 3.36 -0.86 -8.23
N ALA A 36 4.14 -1.42 -9.16
CA ALA A 36 5.59 -1.50 -9.06
C ALA A 36 6.24 -0.14 -9.41
N ALA A 37 5.97 0.85 -8.57
CA ALA A 37 6.51 2.20 -8.69
C ALA A 37 6.99 2.71 -7.34
N ASP A 38 8.03 3.53 -7.38
CA ASP A 38 8.55 4.28 -6.23
C ASP A 38 8.72 5.75 -6.62
N GLY A 39 7.93 6.64 -6.02
CA GLY A 39 7.75 8.00 -6.51
C GLY A 39 7.26 8.03 -7.97
N ASP A 40 8.07 8.61 -8.85
CA ASP A 40 7.83 8.70 -10.29
C ASP A 40 8.56 7.60 -11.10
N GLU A 41 9.31 6.72 -10.43
CA GLU A 41 10.10 5.68 -11.09
C GLU A 41 9.32 4.36 -11.19
N ILE A 42 9.42 3.71 -12.35
CA ILE A 42 8.91 2.36 -12.56
C ILE A 42 9.98 1.36 -12.09
N MET A 43 9.62 0.52 -11.15
CA MET A 43 10.51 -0.54 -10.64
C MET A 43 10.45 -1.75 -11.57
N PHE A 44 11.62 -2.33 -11.88
CA PHE A 44 11.76 -3.55 -12.68
C PHE A 44 11.04 -3.48 -14.06
N PRO A 45 11.43 -2.52 -14.93
CA PRO A 45 10.77 -2.35 -16.22
C PRO A 45 10.90 -3.61 -17.08
N TYR A 46 9.78 -4.02 -17.70
CA TYR A 46 9.68 -5.22 -18.54
C TYR A 46 9.92 -6.56 -17.83
N GLU A 47 9.91 -6.58 -16.49
CA GLU A 47 10.10 -7.79 -15.67
C GLU A 47 8.84 -8.07 -14.82
N PRO A 48 7.77 -8.70 -15.38
CA PRO A 48 6.49 -8.86 -14.68
C PRO A 48 6.57 -9.62 -13.36
N TYR A 49 7.49 -10.59 -13.27
CA TYR A 49 7.70 -11.35 -12.04
C TYR A 49 8.21 -10.47 -10.91
N GLU A 50 9.27 -9.71 -11.15
CA GLU A 50 9.86 -8.81 -10.16
C GLU A 50 8.90 -7.68 -9.78
N GLN A 51 8.14 -7.15 -10.74
CA GLN A 51 7.08 -6.18 -10.46
C GLN A 51 6.02 -6.75 -9.53
N THR A 52 5.55 -7.97 -9.80
CA THR A 52 4.54 -8.63 -8.97
C THR A 52 5.07 -8.88 -7.57
N HIS A 53 6.29 -9.40 -7.46
CA HIS A 53 6.94 -9.66 -6.17
C HIS A 53 7.08 -8.37 -5.36
N TYR A 54 7.54 -7.28 -5.99
CA TYR A 54 7.66 -5.97 -5.34
C TYR A 54 6.30 -5.41 -4.89
N ILE A 55 5.26 -5.54 -5.70
CA ILE A 55 3.88 -5.15 -5.33
C ILE A 55 3.42 -5.92 -4.09
N LEU A 56 3.63 -7.24 -4.06
CA LEU A 56 3.26 -8.09 -2.92
C LEU A 56 4.01 -7.69 -1.65
N LEU A 57 5.30 -7.33 -1.75
CA LEU A 57 6.07 -6.81 -0.60
C LEU A 57 5.49 -5.49 -0.06
N LYS A 58 5.07 -4.58 -0.93
CA LYS A 58 4.42 -3.33 -0.51
C LYS A 58 3.07 -3.57 0.15
N ILE A 59 2.28 -4.50 -0.38
CA ILE A 59 1.00 -4.90 0.22
C ILE A 59 1.23 -5.53 1.60
N LYS A 60 2.21 -6.43 1.71
CA LYS A 60 2.60 -7.05 2.98
C LYS A 60 2.97 -5.98 4.02
N GLN A 61 3.85 -5.05 3.66
CA GLN A 61 4.26 -3.97 4.57
C GLN A 61 3.05 -3.15 5.05
N ALA A 62 2.13 -2.80 4.14
CA ALA A 62 0.92 -2.07 4.50
C ALA A 62 0.00 -2.83 5.48
N ILE A 63 -0.06 -4.16 5.35
CA ILE A 63 -0.81 -5.02 6.27
C ILE A 63 -0.12 -5.07 7.64
N GLU A 64 1.21 -5.23 7.66
CA GLU A 64 2.02 -5.25 8.89
C GLU A 64 1.92 -3.91 9.65
N ASP A 65 2.00 -2.78 8.94
CA ASP A 65 1.83 -1.43 9.50
C ASP A 65 0.43 -1.21 10.09
N ALA A 66 -0.58 -1.89 9.52
CA ALA A 66 -1.94 -1.93 10.05
C ALA A 66 -2.12 -2.93 11.21
N GLY A 67 -1.06 -3.64 11.62
CA GLY A 67 -1.05 -4.64 12.69
C GLY A 67 -1.64 -6.00 12.29
N GLY A 68 -1.60 -6.34 11.00
CA GLY A 68 -1.93 -7.67 10.46
C GLY A 68 -0.69 -8.46 10.06
N SER A 69 -0.90 -9.58 9.34
CA SER A 69 0.15 -10.43 8.76
C SER A 69 -0.32 -11.07 7.47
#